data_AF-A0A2K8U3L1-F1
#
_entry.id   AF-A0A2K8U3L1-F1
#
_cell.length_a   1.000
_cell.length_b   1.000
_cell.length_c   1.000
_cell.angle_alpha   90.00
_cell.angle_beta   90.00
_cell.angle_gamma   90.00
#
_symmetry.space_group_name_H-M   'P 1'
#
loop_
_entity.id
_entity.type
_entity.pdbx_description
1 polymer ?
#
loop_
_entity_poly.entity_id
_entity_poly.type
_entity_poly.pdbx_seq_one_letter_code
_entity_poly.pdbx_strand_id
1 'polypeptide(L)'
;MYHLDRRKTVLGQTAVALSAVMLCAAAGGGAGFWLGQQTNAAQSDAPPANHPRTAGLAPATAQPPAPQIDAMASSLGEMQAELMRLNALGERLVDMGGLDRQEFDFRNPPPQGGPEEAAARDYTIKEIASELGSVVSLLKDRKRKLEILEEAISGKDLTAKSVPSGWPIRTGYITSNYGMRIHPIRHRAMFHQGVDFAAPQGSPVVAVADGVVTFSGRRSGYGNLIEISHANGYATRYGHNSVNGVSEGQPIRKGQVIGAVGATGTATGPHVHFEVRRNGEALNPMPFAGEQGGSTLMAANFANLR
;
A
#
# COMPACT_ATOMS: atom_id res chain seq x y z
N MET A 1 -53.74 2.47 -19.36
CA MET A 1 -52.92 2.17 -18.17
C MET A 1 -51.46 2.20 -18.58
N TYR A 2 -50.76 3.31 -18.34
CA TYR A 2 -49.31 3.43 -18.58
C TYR A 2 -48.57 3.20 -17.27
N HIS A 3 -47.80 2.11 -17.20
CA HIS A 3 -46.87 1.83 -16.10
C HIS A 3 -45.59 2.64 -16.32
N LEU A 4 -45.35 3.63 -15.47
CA LEU A 4 -44.08 4.36 -15.42
C LEU A 4 -43.05 3.58 -14.58
N ASP A 5 -41.90 3.37 -15.21
CA ASP A 5 -40.80 2.54 -14.75
C ASP A 5 -40.01 3.23 -13.61
N ARG A 6 -40.02 2.61 -12.43
CA ARG A 6 -39.52 3.16 -11.15
C ARG A 6 -37.99 3.24 -11.05
N ARG A 7 -37.25 2.81 -12.09
CA ARG A 7 -35.78 2.79 -12.10
C ARG A 7 -35.13 4.12 -12.48
N LYS A 8 -35.86 5.05 -13.11
CA LYS A 8 -35.30 6.36 -13.53
C LYS A 8 -35.31 7.43 -12.42
N THR A 9 -36.00 7.22 -11.31
CA THR A 9 -36.11 8.21 -10.22
C THR A 9 -34.94 8.17 -9.22
N VAL A 10 -34.23 7.04 -9.10
CA VAL A 10 -33.12 6.92 -8.13
C VAL A 10 -31.85 7.61 -8.64
N LEU A 11 -31.58 7.55 -9.96
CA LEU A 11 -30.47 8.27 -10.60
C LEU A 11 -30.65 9.79 -10.59
N GLY A 12 -31.90 10.29 -10.61
CA GLY A 12 -32.18 11.72 -10.48
C GLY A 12 -31.99 12.25 -9.05
N GLN A 13 -32.31 11.43 -8.04
CA GLN A 13 -32.20 11.84 -6.63
C GLN A 13 -30.75 11.91 -6.14
N THR A 14 -29.85 11.06 -6.64
CA THR A 14 -28.42 11.10 -6.29
C THR A 14 -27.67 12.26 -6.97
N ALA A 15 -28.08 12.66 -8.18
CA ALA A 15 -27.51 13.80 -8.88
C ALA A 15 -27.86 15.15 -8.23
N VAL A 16 -29.07 15.29 -7.67
CA VAL A 16 -29.51 16.50 -6.94
C VAL A 16 -28.82 16.61 -5.57
N ALA A 17 -28.53 15.50 -4.90
CA ALA A 17 -27.82 15.51 -3.62
C ALA A 17 -26.34 15.93 -3.75
N LEU A 18 -25.65 15.48 -4.81
CA LEU A 18 -24.24 15.86 -5.07
C LEU A 18 -24.06 17.33 -5.45
N SER A 19 -25.04 17.92 -6.13
CA SER A 19 -25.00 19.35 -6.50
C SER A 19 -25.32 20.27 -5.31
N ALA A 20 -26.14 19.83 -4.35
CA ALA A 20 -26.40 20.58 -3.11
C ALA A 20 -25.18 20.65 -2.16
N VAL A 21 -24.35 19.60 -2.12
CA VAL A 21 -23.14 19.58 -1.27
C VAL A 21 -22.02 20.47 -1.84
N MET A 22 -21.88 20.57 -3.17
CA MET A 22 -20.91 21.50 -3.77
C MET A 22 -21.28 22.98 -3.58
N LEU A 23 -22.56 23.31 -3.46
CA LEU A 23 -23.01 24.70 -3.27
C LEU A 23 -22.81 25.21 -1.83
N CYS A 24 -22.83 24.34 -0.82
CA CYS A 24 -22.54 24.72 0.56
C CYS A 24 -21.04 24.97 0.84
N ALA A 25 -20.13 24.34 0.09
CA ALA A 25 -18.69 24.53 0.26
C ALA A 25 -18.19 25.87 -0.30
N ALA A 26 -18.85 26.42 -1.32
CA ALA A 26 -18.46 27.70 -1.93
C ALA A 26 -18.95 28.93 -1.12
N ALA A 27 -20.04 28.80 -0.35
CA ALA A 27 -20.58 29.91 0.44
C ALA A 27 -19.81 30.13 1.77
N GLY A 28 -19.21 29.08 2.35
CA GLY A 28 -18.47 29.17 3.61
C GLY A 28 -17.13 29.91 3.52
N GLY A 29 -16.46 29.85 2.36
CA GLY A 29 -15.15 30.49 2.16
C GLY A 29 -15.19 32.01 1.97
N GLY A 30 -16.30 32.53 1.43
CA GLY A 30 -16.44 33.97 1.15
C GLY A 30 -16.74 34.83 2.39
N ALA A 31 -17.53 34.31 3.33
CA ALA A 31 -17.94 35.05 4.52
C ALA A 31 -16.79 35.24 5.53
N GLY A 32 -15.88 34.26 5.65
CA GLY A 32 -14.73 34.35 6.55
C GLY A 32 -13.69 35.39 6.13
N PHE A 33 -13.49 35.59 4.83
CA PHE A 33 -12.51 36.55 4.31
C PHE A 33 -13.00 38.01 4.44
N TRP A 34 -14.31 38.25 4.40
CA TRP A 34 -14.88 39.60 4.53
C TRP A 34 -14.99 40.05 6.00
N LEU A 35 -15.32 39.14 6.93
CA LEU A 35 -15.36 39.47 8.37
C LEU A 35 -13.96 39.78 8.94
N GLY A 36 -12.90 39.16 8.42
CA GLY A 36 -11.53 39.36 8.89
C GLY A 36 -10.89 40.69 8.46
N GLN A 37 -11.38 41.34 7.40
CA GLN A 37 -10.88 42.66 6.98
C GLN A 37 -11.52 43.82 7.76
N GLN A 38 -12.71 43.63 8.34
CA GLN A 38 -13.42 44.71 9.05
C GLN A 38 -12.92 44.94 10.49
N THR A 39 -12.24 43.96 11.09
CA THR A 39 -11.70 44.09 12.46
C THR A 39 -10.37 44.82 12.56
N ASN A 40 -9.72 45.14 11.43
CA ASN A 40 -8.45 45.90 11.41
C ASN A 40 -8.62 47.41 11.15
N ALA A 41 -9.85 47.90 10.98
CA ALA A 41 -10.11 49.30 10.59
C ALA A 41 -10.59 50.21 11.75
N ALA A 42 -10.60 49.73 13.00
CA ALA A 42 -11.19 50.45 14.13
C ALA A 42 -10.18 50.70 15.26
N GLN A 43 -9.09 51.44 15.00
CA GLN A 43 -8.40 52.14 16.09
C GLN A 43 -7.58 53.34 15.60
N SER A 44 -8.26 54.43 15.25
CA SER A 44 -7.66 55.76 15.23
C SER A 44 -8.76 56.82 15.38
N ASP A 45 -8.94 57.35 16.60
CA ASP A 45 -9.30 58.75 16.84
C ASP A 45 -9.46 59.05 18.35
N ALA A 46 -8.57 59.91 18.89
CA ALA A 46 -8.78 60.79 20.06
C ALA A 46 -7.62 61.84 20.17
N PRO A 47 -7.84 63.05 20.75
CA PRO A 47 -7.29 64.34 20.30
C PRO A 47 -6.02 64.86 21.02
N PRO A 48 -5.43 66.03 20.63
CA PRO A 48 -4.09 66.42 21.05
C PRO A 48 -4.09 67.21 22.36
N ALA A 49 -3.06 66.99 23.19
CA ALA A 49 -2.75 67.85 24.33
C ALA A 49 -1.24 68.19 24.34
N ASN A 50 -0.96 69.48 24.21
CA ASN A 50 0.37 70.10 24.37
C ASN A 50 0.69 70.29 25.86
N HIS A 51 1.96 70.05 26.28
CA HIS A 51 2.84 70.94 27.09
C HIS A 51 4.12 70.23 27.63
N PRO A 52 5.18 70.95 28.04
CA PRO A 52 6.51 70.82 27.43
C PRO A 52 7.64 70.19 28.29
N ARG A 53 8.72 69.82 27.58
CA ARG A 53 10.14 69.59 27.98
C ARG A 53 10.48 69.37 29.46
N THR A 54 11.13 68.23 29.74
CA THR A 54 12.38 68.16 30.53
C THR A 54 13.27 67.02 30.05
N ALA A 55 14.57 67.29 29.97
CA ALA A 55 15.63 66.36 29.56
C ALA A 55 15.95 65.30 30.63
N GLY A 56 16.38 64.11 30.21
CA GLY A 56 16.92 63.05 31.07
C GLY A 56 17.51 61.89 30.27
N LEU A 57 18.72 61.45 30.64
CA LEU A 57 19.63 60.56 29.91
C LEU A 57 19.26 59.05 29.93
N ALA A 58 19.40 58.38 28.77
CA ALA A 58 19.78 56.96 28.47
C ALA A 58 19.01 55.74 29.11
N PRO A 59 19.14 54.49 28.59
CA PRO A 59 19.55 54.03 27.26
C PRO A 59 18.42 53.29 26.50
N ALA A 60 18.60 53.14 25.18
CA ALA A 60 17.69 52.39 24.31
C ALA A 60 17.74 50.88 24.59
N THR A 61 16.67 50.31 25.13
CA THR A 61 16.36 48.87 25.00
C THR A 61 15.76 48.66 23.62
N ALA A 62 16.61 48.34 22.64
CA ALA A 62 16.16 47.92 21.33
C ALA A 62 15.45 46.56 21.45
N GLN A 63 14.12 46.56 21.51
CA GLN A 63 13.33 45.36 21.20
C GLN A 63 13.54 45.03 19.72
N PRO A 64 13.89 43.79 19.36
CA PRO A 64 14.01 43.41 17.95
C PRO A 64 12.63 43.55 17.27
N PRO A 65 12.58 43.92 15.98
CA PRO A 65 11.32 44.14 15.28
C PRO A 65 10.53 42.83 15.16
N ALA A 66 9.31 42.85 15.69
CA ALA A 66 8.29 41.78 15.66
C ALA A 66 8.21 40.88 14.40
N PRO A 67 8.41 41.36 13.14
CA PRO A 67 8.35 40.51 11.95
C PRO A 67 9.33 39.32 11.91
N GLN A 68 10.44 39.33 12.66
CA GLN A 68 11.36 38.19 12.71
C GLN A 68 10.83 37.01 13.53
N ILE A 69 10.07 37.27 14.59
CA ILE A 69 9.55 36.23 15.48
C ILE A 69 8.40 35.48 14.79
N ASP A 70 7.55 36.18 14.05
CA ASP A 70 6.46 35.58 13.29
C ASP A 70 6.98 34.67 12.16
N ALA A 71 8.05 35.08 11.48
CA ALA A 71 8.71 34.25 10.46
C ALA A 71 9.32 32.98 11.07
N MET A 72 9.96 33.09 12.24
CA MET A 72 10.50 31.94 12.97
C MET A 72 9.39 31.00 13.44
N ALA A 73 8.28 31.53 13.96
CA ALA A 73 7.13 30.73 14.40
C ALA A 73 6.48 29.97 13.23
N SER A 74 6.34 30.62 12.06
CA SER A 74 5.85 29.97 10.85
C SER A 74 6.79 28.86 10.37
N SER A 75 8.10 29.11 10.33
CA SER A 75 9.09 28.07 9.99
C SER A 75 9.08 26.91 10.99
N LEU A 76 8.84 27.18 12.28
CA LEU A 76 8.75 26.15 13.32
C LEU A 76 7.49 25.30 13.16
N GLY A 77 6.36 25.91 12.79
CA GLY A 77 5.13 25.21 12.43
C GLY A 77 5.29 24.33 11.18
N GLU A 78 5.98 24.83 10.14
CA GLU A 78 6.30 24.04 8.94
C GLU A 78 7.20 22.85 9.26
N MET A 79 8.22 23.04 10.09
CA MET A 79 9.10 21.95 10.53
C MET A 79 8.34 20.91 11.36
N GLN A 80 7.45 21.32 12.25
CA GLN A 80 6.60 20.41 13.02
C GLN A 80 5.68 19.58 12.12
N ALA A 81 5.06 20.21 11.11
CA ALA A 81 4.21 19.52 10.15
C ALA A 81 5.01 18.52 9.30
N GLU A 82 6.23 18.87 8.91
CA GLU A 82 7.11 17.99 8.14
C GLU A 82 7.60 16.80 8.98
N LEU A 83 7.93 17.01 10.25
CA LEU A 83 8.26 15.94 11.19
C LEU A 83 7.10 14.97 11.41
N MET A 84 5.87 15.47 11.51
CA MET A 84 4.68 14.61 11.62
C MET A 84 4.50 13.72 10.39
N ARG A 85 4.72 14.26 9.18
CA ARG A 85 4.67 13.49 7.93
C ARG A 85 5.78 12.45 7.86
N LEU A 86 6.99 12.80 8.27
CA LEU A 86 8.13 11.88 8.32
C LEU A 86 7.88 10.73 9.30
N ASN A 87 7.33 11.02 10.49
CA ASN A 87 6.97 10.00 11.47
C ASN A 87 5.89 9.05 10.93
N ALA A 88 4.87 9.58 10.24
CA ALA A 88 3.83 8.77 9.62
C ALA A 88 4.36 7.87 8.48
N LEU A 89 5.33 8.36 7.71
CA LEU A 89 6.00 7.57 6.67
C LEU A 89 6.88 6.47 7.27
N GLY A 90 7.66 6.80 8.31
CA GLY A 90 8.53 5.85 9.01
C GLY A 90 7.76 4.66 9.59
N GLU A 91 6.65 4.93 10.29
CA GLU A 91 5.76 3.89 10.83
C GLU A 91 5.20 2.97 9.72
N ARG A 92 4.79 3.54 8.58
CA ARG A 92 4.31 2.75 7.44
C ARG A 92 5.40 1.84 6.86
N LEU A 93 6.65 2.29 6.83
CA LEU A 93 7.77 1.51 6.31
C LEU A 93 8.16 0.36 7.26
N VAL A 94 8.10 0.57 8.58
CA VAL A 94 8.31 -0.48 9.59
C VAL A 94 7.26 -1.58 9.46
N ASP A 95 5.98 -1.21 9.28
CA ASP A 95 4.89 -2.17 9.10
C ASP A 95 5.00 -3.00 7.81
N MET A 96 5.48 -2.42 6.70
CA MET A 96 5.67 -3.15 5.44
C MET A 96 6.93 -4.02 5.43
N GLY A 97 7.99 -3.59 6.11
CA GLY A 97 9.29 -4.28 6.15
C GLY A 97 9.41 -5.39 7.19
N GLY A 98 8.46 -5.49 8.13
CA GLY A 98 8.52 -6.47 9.23
C GLY A 98 9.66 -6.19 10.22
N LEU A 99 10.07 -4.92 10.37
CA LEU A 99 11.14 -4.49 11.28
C LEU A 99 10.60 -4.36 12.72
N ASP A 100 11.49 -4.50 13.72
CA ASP A 100 11.09 -4.40 15.13
C ASP A 100 10.69 -2.96 15.48
N ARG A 101 9.44 -2.78 15.92
CA ARG A 101 8.88 -1.48 16.33
C ARG A 101 9.59 -0.86 17.54
N GLN A 102 10.31 -1.66 18.33
CA GLN A 102 11.05 -1.18 19.50
C GLN A 102 12.39 -0.56 19.11
N GLU A 103 12.98 -0.97 17.99
CA GLU A 103 14.27 -0.45 17.49
C GLU A 103 14.08 0.83 16.63
N PHE A 104 12.88 1.02 16.07
CA PHE A 104 12.53 2.13 15.19
C PHE A 104 11.31 2.92 15.70
N ASP A 105 11.41 3.44 16.93
CA ASP A 105 10.40 4.34 17.51
C ASP A 105 10.64 5.79 17.05
N PHE A 106 9.76 6.31 16.19
CA PHE A 106 9.82 7.68 15.67
C PHE A 106 9.04 8.68 16.53
N ARG A 107 8.30 8.22 17.54
CA ARG A 107 7.48 9.06 18.44
C ARG A 107 8.28 9.55 19.63
N ASN A 108 9.24 8.74 20.09
CA ASN A 108 10.14 9.11 21.18
C ASN A 108 11.56 9.34 20.65
N PRO A 109 12.16 10.53 20.81
CA PRO A 109 13.55 10.74 20.43
C PRO A 109 14.48 9.80 21.23
N PRO A 110 15.63 9.40 20.68
CA PRO A 110 16.55 8.50 21.36
C PRO A 110 17.04 9.11 22.68
N PRO A 111 17.31 8.30 23.72
CA PRO A 111 17.89 8.81 24.96
C PRO A 111 19.22 9.50 24.67
N GLN A 112 19.32 10.79 24.97
CA GLN A 112 20.57 11.54 24.88
C GLN A 112 21.15 11.74 26.28
N GLY A 113 22.45 11.53 26.43
CA GLY A 113 23.17 11.70 27.69
C GLY A 113 24.64 12.03 27.45
N GLY A 114 25.22 12.82 28.35
CA GLY A 114 26.62 13.23 28.40
C GLY A 114 26.85 14.11 29.62
N PRO A 115 28.09 14.27 30.11
CA PRO A 115 28.37 15.19 31.22
C PRO A 115 28.00 16.62 30.79
N GLU A 116 27.06 17.24 31.53
CA GLU A 116 26.71 18.66 31.38
C GLU A 116 27.85 19.53 31.93
N GLU A 117 28.95 19.63 31.19
CA GLU A 117 29.98 20.66 31.42
C GLU A 117 29.96 21.67 30.28
N ALA A 118 28.91 22.47 30.23
CA ALA A 118 28.97 23.78 29.61
C ALA A 118 28.03 24.71 30.38
N ALA A 119 28.62 25.69 31.09
CA ALA A 119 27.87 26.83 31.60
C ALA A 119 26.96 27.39 30.50
N ALA A 120 25.73 27.75 30.85
CA ALA A 120 24.76 28.35 29.94
C ALA A 120 25.42 29.47 29.14
N ARG A 121 25.71 29.20 27.88
CA ARG A 121 26.21 30.19 26.94
C ARG A 121 25.00 30.98 26.44
N ASP A 122 25.08 32.30 26.52
CA ASP A 122 24.18 33.18 25.78
C ASP A 122 24.43 32.92 24.29
N TYR A 123 23.58 32.10 23.68
CA TYR A 123 23.63 31.85 22.25
C TYR A 123 23.24 33.15 21.55
N THR A 124 24.12 33.63 20.69
CA THR A 124 23.79 34.77 19.84
C THR A 124 22.71 34.31 18.84
N ILE A 125 21.76 35.17 18.45
CA ILE A 125 20.74 34.89 17.41
C ILE A 125 21.37 34.27 16.14
N LYS A 126 22.62 34.65 15.83
CA LYS A 126 23.41 34.14 14.71
C LYS A 126 23.90 32.69 14.88
N GLU A 127 24.22 32.27 16.10
CA GLU A 127 24.63 30.89 16.42
C GLU A 127 23.43 29.96 16.38
N ILE A 128 22.29 30.38 16.93
CA ILE A 128 21.01 29.66 16.84
C ILE A 128 20.58 29.49 15.37
N ALA A 129 20.71 30.55 14.57
CA ALA A 129 20.42 30.46 13.14
C ALA A 129 21.34 29.48 12.39
N SER A 130 22.61 29.37 12.81
CA SER A 130 23.58 28.43 12.24
C SER A 130 23.28 26.98 12.64
N GLU A 131 23.00 26.73 13.91
CA GLU A 131 22.60 25.41 14.40
C GLU A 131 21.28 24.96 13.76
N LEU A 132 20.29 25.85 13.66
CA LEU A 132 19.03 25.55 12.97
C LEU A 132 19.24 25.22 11.49
N GLY A 133 20.16 25.95 10.81
CA GLY A 133 20.56 25.64 9.45
C GLY A 133 21.15 24.23 9.29
N SER A 134 21.97 23.79 10.26
CA SER A 134 22.55 22.44 10.28
C SER A 134 21.49 21.35 10.47
N VAL A 135 20.50 21.60 11.33
CA VAL A 135 19.38 20.68 11.58
C VAL A 135 18.46 20.59 10.35
N VAL A 136 18.18 21.71 9.70
CA VAL A 136 17.40 21.74 8.44
C VAL A 136 18.12 20.97 7.33
N SER A 137 19.45 21.11 7.23
CA SER A 137 20.25 20.35 6.26
C SER A 137 20.20 18.85 6.54
N LEU A 138 20.32 18.45 7.82
CA LEU A 138 20.20 17.06 8.24
C LEU A 138 18.80 16.49 7.95
N LEU A 139 17.74 17.24 8.20
CA LEU A 139 16.36 16.84 7.90
C LEU A 139 16.15 16.65 6.40
N LYS A 140 16.68 17.55 5.56
CA LYS A 140 16.64 17.41 4.09
C LYS A 140 17.35 16.14 3.62
N ASP A 141 18.53 15.86 4.18
CA ASP A 141 19.29 14.65 3.86
C ASP A 141 18.55 13.37 4.29
N ARG A 142 17.93 13.38 5.48
CA ARG A 142 17.13 12.27 6.00
C ARG A 142 15.88 12.02 5.15
N LYS A 143 15.16 13.08 4.75
CA LYS A 143 14.01 12.99 3.84
C LYS A 143 14.40 12.33 2.52
N ARG A 144 15.48 12.79 1.90
CA ARG A 144 15.97 12.23 0.63
C ARG A 144 16.31 10.73 0.74
N LYS A 145 16.93 10.33 1.85
CA LYS A 145 17.24 8.92 2.12
C LYS A 145 15.98 8.07 2.30
N LEU A 146 14.95 8.60 2.95
CA LEU A 146 13.66 7.92 3.11
C LEU A 146 12.90 7.78 1.78
N GLU A 147 12.94 8.80 0.91
CA GLU A 147 12.36 8.73 -0.44
C GLU A 147 13.00 7.61 -1.28
N ILE A 148 14.33 7.47 -1.22
CA ILE A 148 15.05 6.39 -1.91
C ILE A 148 14.69 5.01 -1.32
N LEU A 149 14.54 4.94 0.00
CA LEU A 149 14.14 3.71 0.68
C LEU A 149 12.72 3.28 0.28
N GLU A 150 11.80 4.24 0.18
CA GLU A 150 10.43 4.04 -0.27
C GLU A 150 10.38 3.51 -1.70
N GLU A 151 11.17 4.09 -2.61
CA GLU A 151 11.27 3.61 -4.00
C GLU A 151 11.79 2.15 -4.05
N ALA A 152 12.83 1.85 -3.28
CA ALA A 152 13.41 0.51 -3.22
C ALA A 152 12.45 -0.53 -2.61
N ILE A 153 11.66 -0.16 -1.60
CA ILE A 153 10.68 -1.05 -0.96
C ILE A 153 9.44 -1.21 -1.85
N SER A 154 8.91 -0.13 -2.44
CA SER A 154 7.76 -0.18 -3.34
C SER A 154 8.04 -1.01 -4.60
N GLY A 155 9.24 -0.86 -5.18
CA GLY A 155 9.69 -1.70 -6.30
C GLY A 155 9.78 -3.19 -5.92
N LYS A 156 10.21 -3.49 -4.69
CA LYS A 156 10.25 -4.87 -4.16
C LYS A 156 8.87 -5.45 -3.89
N ASP A 157 7.93 -4.67 -3.38
CA ASP A 157 6.56 -5.15 -3.10
C ASP A 157 5.75 -5.42 -4.37
N LEU A 158 5.86 -4.53 -5.37
CA LEU A 158 5.22 -4.74 -6.67
C LEU A 158 5.80 -5.96 -7.39
N THR A 159 7.11 -6.19 -7.27
CA THR A 159 7.76 -7.38 -7.85
C THR A 159 7.43 -8.64 -7.06
N ALA A 160 7.40 -8.60 -5.73
CA ALA A 160 7.11 -9.76 -4.88
C ALA A 160 5.69 -10.30 -5.12
N LYS A 161 4.68 -9.44 -5.25
CA LYS A 161 3.29 -9.86 -5.52
C LYS A 161 3.07 -10.36 -6.94
N SER A 162 3.97 -10.00 -7.86
CA SER A 162 3.93 -10.44 -9.26
C SER A 162 4.69 -11.75 -9.50
N VAL A 163 5.46 -12.26 -8.52
CA VAL A 163 6.08 -13.58 -8.62
C VAL A 163 5.06 -14.64 -8.17
N PRO A 164 4.75 -15.64 -9.01
CA PRO A 164 3.85 -16.74 -8.65
C PRO A 164 4.23 -17.35 -7.30
N SER A 165 3.30 -17.38 -6.34
CA SER A 165 3.57 -17.98 -5.04
C SER A 165 2.31 -18.48 -4.34
N GLY A 166 2.39 -19.69 -3.76
CA GLY A 166 1.28 -20.37 -3.12
C GLY A 166 0.52 -21.34 -4.03
N TRP A 167 -0.52 -21.96 -3.48
CA TRP A 167 -1.31 -22.97 -4.17
C TRP A 167 -2.46 -22.35 -4.97
N PRO A 168 -2.82 -22.93 -6.14
CA PRO A 168 -3.95 -22.45 -6.96
C PRO A 168 -5.32 -22.87 -6.41
N ILE A 169 -5.36 -23.60 -5.30
CA ILE A 169 -6.57 -24.05 -4.60
C ILE A 169 -6.41 -23.81 -3.09
N ARG A 170 -7.52 -23.65 -2.37
CA ARG A 170 -7.51 -23.44 -0.91
C ARG A 170 -7.36 -24.72 -0.11
N THR A 171 -7.91 -25.82 -0.61
CA THR A 171 -7.97 -27.11 0.08
C THR A 171 -7.84 -28.23 -0.95
N GLY A 172 -6.98 -29.21 -0.70
CA GLY A 172 -6.76 -30.33 -1.61
C GLY A 172 -5.35 -30.90 -1.47
N TYR A 173 -4.96 -31.71 -2.45
CA TYR A 173 -3.64 -32.36 -2.47
C TYR A 173 -3.13 -32.53 -3.90
N ILE A 174 -1.83 -32.75 -4.05
CA ILE A 174 -1.20 -32.98 -5.36
C ILE A 174 -1.48 -34.42 -5.80
N THR A 175 -2.01 -34.58 -7.01
CA THR A 175 -2.22 -35.91 -7.62
C THR A 175 -1.20 -36.25 -8.69
N SER A 176 -0.56 -35.25 -9.29
CA SER A 176 0.49 -35.49 -10.28
C SER A 176 1.50 -34.36 -10.28
N ASN A 177 2.78 -34.74 -10.22
CA ASN A 177 3.89 -33.79 -10.22
C ASN A 177 4.30 -33.38 -11.64
N TYR A 178 5.08 -32.30 -11.73
CA TYR A 178 5.76 -31.86 -12.93
C TYR A 178 6.86 -32.85 -13.35
N GLY A 179 7.05 -33.04 -14.66
CA GLY A 179 8.11 -33.88 -15.22
C GLY A 179 7.63 -35.10 -16.00
N MET A 180 8.55 -36.04 -16.29
CA MET A 180 8.25 -37.24 -17.06
C MET A 180 7.36 -38.21 -16.29
N ARG A 181 6.22 -38.59 -16.89
CA ARG A 181 5.31 -39.59 -16.32
C ARG A 181 4.64 -40.43 -17.41
N ILE A 182 4.05 -41.56 -17.03
CA ILE A 182 3.18 -42.33 -17.93
C ILE A 182 1.84 -41.58 -18.02
N HIS A 183 1.46 -41.18 -19.23
CA HIS A 183 0.21 -40.46 -19.46
C HIS A 183 -0.98 -41.37 -19.12
N PRO A 184 -1.89 -40.98 -18.21
CA PRO A 184 -2.92 -41.87 -17.67
C PRO A 184 -3.90 -42.40 -18.71
N ILE A 185 -4.13 -41.62 -19.79
CA ILE A 185 -5.07 -42.00 -20.86
C ILE A 185 -4.36 -42.62 -22.07
N ARG A 186 -3.08 -42.31 -22.30
CA ARG A 186 -2.36 -42.73 -23.52
C ARG A 186 -1.36 -43.85 -23.26
N HIS A 187 -1.10 -44.18 -22.00
CA HIS A 187 -0.17 -45.21 -21.53
C HIS A 187 1.24 -45.10 -22.15
N ARG A 188 1.68 -43.88 -22.47
CA ARG A 188 3.02 -43.57 -23.00
C ARG A 188 3.70 -42.55 -22.11
N ALA A 189 5.03 -42.60 -22.06
CA ALA A 189 5.82 -41.58 -21.36
C ALA A 189 5.59 -40.21 -22.01
N MET A 190 5.09 -39.26 -21.24
CA MET A 190 4.85 -37.88 -21.65
C MET A 190 5.33 -36.92 -20.56
N PHE A 191 5.83 -35.77 -20.99
CA PHE A 191 6.25 -34.73 -20.08
C PHE A 191 5.04 -33.92 -19.60
N HIS A 192 4.87 -33.84 -18.28
CA HIS A 192 3.83 -33.05 -17.65
C HIS A 192 4.34 -31.63 -17.38
N GLN A 193 3.77 -30.64 -18.07
CA GLN A 193 4.20 -29.23 -18.02
C GLN A 193 3.73 -28.46 -16.78
N GLY A 194 3.04 -29.13 -15.86
CA GLY A 194 2.47 -28.53 -14.66
C GLY A 194 2.34 -29.51 -13.51
N VAL A 195 1.54 -29.13 -12.51
CA VAL A 195 1.18 -29.95 -11.35
C VAL A 195 -0.34 -30.03 -11.28
N ASP A 196 -0.87 -31.21 -11.00
CA ASP A 196 -2.30 -31.44 -10.87
C ASP A 196 -2.67 -31.41 -9.39
N PHE A 197 -3.62 -30.54 -9.03
CA PHE A 197 -4.14 -30.37 -7.69
C PHE A 197 -5.59 -30.87 -7.62
N ALA A 198 -5.84 -31.96 -6.89
CA ALA A 198 -7.18 -32.49 -6.69
C ALA A 198 -7.89 -31.76 -5.57
N ALA A 199 -9.15 -31.42 -5.84
CA ALA A 199 -10.10 -30.81 -4.91
C ALA A 199 -11.52 -31.15 -5.37
N PRO A 200 -12.54 -31.05 -4.49
CA PRO A 200 -13.92 -31.23 -4.87
C PRO A 200 -14.31 -30.36 -6.08
N GLN A 201 -15.16 -30.89 -6.97
CA GLN A 201 -15.64 -30.11 -8.11
C GLN A 201 -16.37 -28.85 -7.61
N GLY A 202 -16.09 -27.72 -8.25
CA GLY A 202 -16.64 -26.42 -7.85
C GLY A 202 -15.83 -25.70 -6.76
N SER A 203 -14.80 -26.33 -6.17
CA SER A 203 -13.89 -25.64 -5.24
C SER A 203 -13.23 -24.42 -5.91
N PRO A 204 -12.95 -23.35 -5.15
CA PRO A 204 -12.41 -22.11 -5.72
C PRO A 204 -10.98 -22.29 -6.24
N VAL A 205 -10.75 -21.86 -7.48
CA VAL A 205 -9.43 -21.70 -8.07
C VAL A 205 -8.98 -20.26 -7.86
N VAL A 206 -7.78 -20.08 -7.32
CA VAL A 206 -7.23 -18.77 -6.95
C VAL A 206 -5.98 -18.44 -7.74
N ALA A 207 -5.80 -17.16 -8.06
CA ALA A 207 -4.57 -16.68 -8.70
C ALA A 207 -3.41 -16.66 -7.71
N VAL A 208 -2.22 -17.13 -8.14
CA VAL A 208 -1.04 -17.19 -7.26
C VAL A 208 -0.15 -15.95 -7.32
N ALA A 209 -0.47 -14.97 -8.17
CA ALA A 209 0.24 -13.69 -8.30
C ALA A 209 -0.67 -12.61 -8.93
N ASP A 210 -0.28 -11.35 -8.73
CA ASP A 210 -0.87 -10.19 -9.40
C ASP A 210 -0.56 -10.23 -10.90
N GLY A 211 -1.51 -9.86 -11.76
CA GLY A 211 -1.32 -9.92 -13.20
C GLY A 211 -2.53 -9.50 -14.01
N VAL A 212 -2.51 -9.83 -15.31
CA VAL A 212 -3.61 -9.58 -16.25
C VAL A 212 -3.95 -10.86 -16.99
N VAL A 213 -5.24 -11.14 -17.14
CA VAL A 213 -5.71 -12.31 -17.91
C VAL A 213 -5.36 -12.14 -19.38
N THR A 214 -4.56 -13.05 -19.93
CA THR A 214 -4.21 -13.08 -21.36
C THR A 214 -5.06 -14.04 -22.17
N PHE A 215 -5.68 -15.02 -21.51
CA PHE A 215 -6.62 -15.95 -22.15
C PHE A 215 -7.66 -16.43 -21.14
N SER A 216 -8.93 -16.50 -21.54
CA SER A 216 -9.98 -17.16 -20.77
C SER A 216 -10.98 -17.81 -21.73
N GLY A 217 -10.90 -19.14 -21.84
CA GLY A 217 -11.74 -19.88 -22.77
C GLY A 217 -11.39 -21.36 -22.81
N ARG A 218 -11.85 -22.05 -23.86
CA ARG A 218 -11.64 -23.49 -24.02
C ARG A 218 -10.46 -23.76 -24.96
N ARG A 219 -9.49 -24.55 -24.51
CA ARG A 219 -8.31 -24.95 -25.31
C ARG A 219 -8.18 -26.47 -25.30
N SER A 220 -7.84 -27.04 -26.47
CA SER A 220 -7.67 -28.49 -26.63
C SER A 220 -6.65 -29.03 -25.61
N GLY A 221 -6.92 -30.20 -25.05
CA GLY A 221 -6.13 -30.78 -23.95
C GLY A 221 -6.50 -30.23 -22.58
N TYR A 222 -6.49 -28.91 -22.41
CA TYR A 222 -6.71 -28.22 -21.12
C TYR A 222 -8.18 -28.08 -20.71
N GLY A 223 -9.13 -28.19 -21.65
CA GLY A 223 -10.53 -27.89 -21.34
C GLY A 223 -10.71 -26.38 -21.14
N ASN A 224 -11.46 -25.99 -20.11
CA ASN A 224 -11.55 -24.58 -19.75
C ASN A 224 -10.24 -24.14 -19.08
N LEU A 225 -9.65 -23.10 -19.64
CA LEU A 225 -8.33 -22.62 -19.32
C LEU A 225 -8.38 -21.12 -19.03
N ILE A 226 -7.65 -20.71 -17.99
CA ILE A 226 -7.31 -19.32 -17.73
C ILE A 226 -5.79 -19.19 -17.82
N GLU A 227 -5.30 -18.18 -18.54
CA GLU A 227 -3.89 -17.79 -18.58
C GLU A 227 -3.76 -16.37 -18.05
N ILE A 228 -2.81 -16.17 -17.13
CA ILE A 228 -2.53 -14.86 -16.52
C ILE A 228 -1.06 -14.53 -16.77
N SER A 229 -0.79 -13.34 -17.32
CA SER A 229 0.55 -12.79 -17.42
C SER A 229 0.87 -11.94 -16.19
N HIS A 230 2.09 -12.10 -15.68
CA HIS A 230 2.62 -11.42 -14.52
C HIS A 230 3.89 -10.65 -14.89
N ALA A 231 4.43 -9.87 -13.96
CA ALA A 231 5.69 -9.16 -14.18
C ALA A 231 6.88 -10.13 -14.38
N ASN A 232 8.02 -9.61 -14.84
CA ASN A 232 9.28 -10.35 -15.00
C ASN A 232 9.20 -11.57 -15.95
N GLY A 233 8.26 -11.54 -16.89
CA GLY A 233 8.07 -12.57 -17.91
C GLY A 233 7.37 -13.83 -17.40
N TYR A 234 6.80 -13.81 -16.19
CA TYR A 234 6.04 -14.93 -15.64
C TYR A 234 4.64 -15.01 -16.26
N ALA A 235 4.14 -16.23 -16.41
CA ALA A 235 2.75 -16.51 -16.72
C ALA A 235 2.28 -17.75 -15.96
N THR A 236 1.00 -17.81 -15.63
CA THR A 236 0.38 -18.98 -14.99
C THR A 236 -0.81 -19.48 -15.79
N ARG A 237 -1.02 -20.80 -15.76
CA ARG A 237 -2.16 -21.45 -16.42
C ARG A 237 -2.95 -22.28 -15.43
N TYR A 238 -4.28 -22.22 -15.56
CA TYR A 238 -5.25 -22.93 -14.72
C TYR A 238 -6.21 -23.68 -15.64
N GLY A 239 -5.94 -24.96 -15.84
CA GLY A 239 -6.70 -25.84 -16.73
C GLY A 239 -7.69 -26.74 -16.00
N HIS A 240 -8.54 -27.40 -16.80
CA HIS A 240 -9.60 -28.32 -16.38
C HIS A 240 -10.72 -27.69 -15.55
N ASN A 241 -10.83 -26.35 -15.53
CA ASN A 241 -11.86 -25.64 -14.77
C ASN A 241 -13.27 -26.10 -15.18
N SER A 242 -14.21 -26.08 -14.24
CA SER A 242 -15.63 -26.25 -14.55
C SER A 242 -16.20 -24.96 -15.14
N VAL A 243 -15.80 -23.82 -14.59
CA VAL A 243 -16.15 -22.48 -15.07
C VAL A 243 -14.97 -21.52 -14.92
N ASN A 244 -14.81 -20.63 -15.89
CA ASN A 244 -13.90 -19.49 -15.79
C ASN A 244 -14.70 -18.27 -15.28
N GLY A 245 -14.25 -17.66 -14.18
CA GLY A 245 -14.89 -16.51 -13.55
C GLY A 245 -14.30 -15.15 -13.96
N VAL A 246 -13.42 -15.15 -14.96
CA VAL A 246 -12.67 -13.96 -15.42
C VAL A 246 -12.61 -13.92 -16.95
N SER A 247 -12.41 -12.72 -17.49
CA SER A 247 -12.33 -12.46 -18.93
C SER A 247 -10.95 -11.93 -19.33
N GLU A 248 -10.60 -12.05 -20.61
CA GLU A 248 -9.37 -11.48 -21.17
C GLU A 248 -9.27 -9.98 -20.90
N GLY A 249 -8.07 -9.50 -20.58
CA GLY A 249 -7.78 -8.11 -20.21
C GLY A 249 -8.13 -7.73 -18.76
N GLN A 250 -8.75 -8.63 -17.99
CA GLN A 250 -9.09 -8.33 -16.59
C GLN A 250 -7.84 -8.30 -15.71
N PRO A 251 -7.66 -7.26 -14.87
CA PRO A 251 -6.61 -7.25 -13.84
C PRO A 251 -6.97 -8.21 -12.71
N ILE A 252 -5.98 -8.96 -12.24
CA ILE A 252 -6.11 -9.98 -11.21
C ILE A 252 -5.16 -9.68 -10.06
N ARG A 253 -5.66 -9.85 -8.83
CA ARG A 253 -4.83 -9.82 -7.62
C ARG A 253 -4.52 -11.22 -7.13
N LYS A 254 -3.36 -11.41 -6.53
CA LYS A 254 -2.99 -12.64 -5.82
C LYS A 254 -4.07 -13.02 -4.80
N GLY A 255 -4.46 -14.30 -4.80
CA GLY A 255 -5.51 -14.86 -3.94
C GLY A 255 -6.94 -14.64 -4.44
N GLN A 256 -7.14 -13.86 -5.51
CA GLN A 256 -8.46 -13.65 -6.11
C GLN A 256 -8.98 -14.96 -6.69
N VAL A 257 -10.27 -15.24 -6.48
CA VAL A 257 -10.96 -16.37 -7.13
C VAL A 257 -11.14 -16.07 -8.61
N ILE A 258 -10.62 -16.93 -9.46
CA ILE A 258 -10.63 -16.76 -10.92
C ILE A 258 -11.48 -17.80 -11.65
N GLY A 259 -11.86 -18.88 -10.96
CA GLY A 259 -12.66 -19.96 -11.54
C GLY A 259 -12.98 -21.01 -10.50
N ALA A 260 -13.49 -22.16 -10.97
CA ALA A 260 -13.81 -23.29 -10.11
C ALA A 260 -13.24 -24.60 -10.66
N VAL A 261 -12.82 -25.48 -9.75
CA VAL A 261 -12.26 -26.80 -10.04
C VAL A 261 -13.27 -27.59 -10.88
N GLY A 262 -12.77 -28.34 -11.86
CA GLY A 262 -13.60 -29.16 -12.74
C GLY A 262 -12.88 -30.40 -13.25
N ALA A 263 -13.42 -30.99 -14.31
CA ALA A 263 -12.86 -32.14 -15.00
C ALA A 263 -13.04 -32.00 -16.52
N THR A 264 -12.86 -30.79 -17.06
CA THR A 264 -13.05 -30.51 -18.49
C THR A 264 -11.81 -30.84 -19.31
N GLY A 265 -11.95 -31.17 -20.59
CA GLY A 265 -10.80 -31.50 -21.45
C GLY A 265 -10.26 -32.90 -21.18
N THR A 266 -8.93 -33.06 -21.14
CA THR A 266 -8.27 -34.35 -20.89
C THR A 266 -8.07 -34.57 -19.39
N ALA A 267 -9.15 -34.83 -18.66
CA ALA A 267 -9.13 -35.03 -17.21
C ALA A 267 -9.81 -36.34 -16.82
N THR A 268 -9.24 -37.08 -15.85
CA THR A 268 -9.80 -38.35 -15.33
C THR A 268 -10.68 -38.17 -14.09
N GLY A 269 -10.71 -36.97 -13.52
CA GLY A 269 -11.49 -36.63 -12.33
C GLY A 269 -11.34 -35.15 -11.96
N PRO A 270 -12.00 -34.67 -10.89
CA PRO A 270 -11.93 -33.27 -10.48
C PRO A 270 -10.54 -32.85 -10.01
N HIS A 271 -9.90 -31.93 -10.75
CA HIS A 271 -8.62 -31.32 -10.40
C HIS A 271 -8.39 -30.01 -11.17
N VAL A 272 -7.40 -29.24 -10.75
CA VAL A 272 -6.85 -28.12 -11.52
C VAL A 272 -5.46 -28.50 -12.00
N HIS A 273 -5.26 -28.39 -13.30
CA HIS A 273 -3.92 -28.45 -13.88
C HIS A 273 -3.28 -27.06 -13.80
N PHE A 274 -2.14 -26.96 -13.11
CA PHE A 274 -1.48 -25.69 -12.85
C PHE A 274 -0.08 -25.65 -13.44
N GLU A 275 0.21 -24.64 -14.25
CA GLU A 275 1.55 -24.39 -14.79
C GLU A 275 2.07 -23.02 -14.32
N VAL A 276 3.37 -22.98 -14.06
CA VAL A 276 4.15 -21.74 -13.98
C VAL A 276 5.04 -21.70 -15.22
N ARG A 277 5.07 -20.56 -15.90
CA ARG A 277 5.86 -20.36 -17.11
C ARG A 277 6.71 -19.10 -16.98
N ARG A 278 7.87 -19.07 -17.61
CA ARG A 278 8.69 -17.86 -17.74
C ARG A 278 9.20 -17.74 -19.17
N ASN A 279 8.95 -16.59 -19.80
CA ASN A 279 9.35 -16.33 -21.19
C ASN A 279 8.87 -17.42 -22.18
N GLY A 280 7.69 -18.00 -21.91
CA GLY A 280 7.09 -19.05 -22.76
C GLY A 280 7.47 -20.48 -22.38
N GLU A 281 8.49 -20.71 -21.55
CA GLU A 281 8.90 -22.05 -21.11
C GLU A 281 8.20 -22.47 -19.82
N ALA A 282 7.82 -23.76 -19.72
CA ALA A 282 7.22 -24.30 -18.50
C ALA A 282 8.31 -24.53 -17.44
N LEU A 283 8.03 -24.10 -16.21
CA LEU A 283 8.86 -24.31 -15.04
C LEU A 283 8.17 -25.28 -14.09
N ASN A 284 8.95 -25.97 -13.26
CA ASN A 284 8.40 -26.74 -12.16
C ASN A 284 7.63 -25.79 -11.21
N PRO A 285 6.32 -25.98 -10.97
CA PRO A 285 5.53 -25.13 -10.08
C PRO A 285 5.85 -25.33 -8.58
N MET A 286 6.45 -26.45 -8.19
CA MET A 286 6.65 -26.81 -6.78
C MET A 286 7.45 -25.78 -5.96
N PRO A 287 8.57 -25.20 -6.46
CA PRO A 287 9.29 -24.15 -5.75
C PRO A 287 8.46 -22.88 -5.49
N PHE A 288 7.44 -22.63 -6.31
CA PHE A 288 6.54 -21.48 -6.17
C PHE A 288 5.38 -21.77 -5.21
N ALA A 289 4.95 -23.04 -5.12
CA ALA A 289 3.82 -23.43 -4.27
C ALA A 289 4.09 -23.24 -2.77
N GLY A 290 5.35 -23.28 -2.33
CA GLY A 290 5.74 -23.22 -0.91
C GLY A 290 5.30 -24.46 -0.12
N GLU A 291 5.87 -24.67 1.07
CA GLU A 291 5.30 -25.61 2.03
C GLU A 291 3.96 -25.07 2.53
N GLN A 292 2.94 -25.93 2.63
CA GLN A 292 1.65 -25.57 3.23
C GLN A 292 1.90 -24.98 4.63
N GLY A 293 1.68 -23.68 4.79
CA GLY A 293 1.76 -23.03 6.10
C GLY A 293 0.74 -23.65 7.06
N GLY A 294 1.21 -24.49 7.97
CA GLY A 294 0.56 -24.77 9.25
C GLY A 294 -0.62 -25.74 9.27
N SER A 295 -0.33 -27.04 9.16
CA SER A 295 -1.10 -28.07 9.89
C SER A 295 -0.21 -29.25 10.29
N THR A 296 0.92 -28.96 10.93
CA THR A 296 1.59 -29.92 11.82
C THR A 296 1.01 -29.68 13.20
N LEU A 297 -0.01 -30.46 13.59
CA LEU A 297 -0.24 -30.94 14.95
C LEU A 297 -1.33 -32.02 14.90
N MET A 298 -0.94 -33.22 15.37
CA MET A 298 -1.73 -34.44 15.56
C MET A 298 -1.85 -35.44 14.39
N ALA A 299 -0.71 -36.03 14.02
CA ALA A 299 -0.66 -37.46 13.67
C ALA A 299 0.73 -38.02 13.99
N ALA A 300 1.12 -37.98 15.27
CA ALA A 300 2.26 -38.74 15.77
C ALA A 300 1.87 -39.39 17.10
N ASN A 301 2.16 -40.70 17.18
CA ASN A 301 2.16 -41.57 18.36
C ASN A 301 0.82 -42.04 18.93
N PHE A 302 0.26 -43.09 18.33
CA PHE A 302 -0.28 -44.24 19.07
C PHE A 302 -0.10 -45.52 18.25
N ALA A 303 1.14 -46.02 18.22
CA ALA A 303 1.43 -47.40 17.83
C ALA A 303 2.74 -47.84 18.50
N ASN A 304 2.73 -47.86 19.85
CA ASN A 304 3.59 -48.68 20.68
C ASN A 304 3.17 -48.51 22.14
N LEU A 305 2.19 -49.30 22.56
CA LEU A 305 2.03 -49.83 23.92
C LEU A 305 0.81 -50.78 23.94
N ARG A 306 1.15 -52.05 24.18
CA ARG A 306 0.32 -53.25 24.37
C ARG A 306 0.04 -54.09 23.13
#